data_AF-R9ISA8-F1
#
_entry.id   AF-R9ISA8-F1
#
_cell.length_a   1.000
_cell.length_b   1.000
_cell.length_c   1.000
_cell.angle_alpha   90.00
_cell.angle_beta   90.00
_cell.angle_gamma   90.00
#
_symmetry.space_group_name_H-M   'P 1'
#
loop_
_entity.id
_entity.type
_entity.pdbx_description
1 polymer ?
#
loop_
_entity_poly.entity_id
_entity_poly.type
_entity_poly.pdbx_seq_one_letter_code
_entity_poly.pdbx_strand_id
1 'polypeptide(L)'
;MDEATPHLHIDFIPYTTGSKRGLETRVSLKKALAELGFKGGTRSETERNQWVAVEKERLAEIMLQYDIEWEKKGTHEKHLSVLNFEKKERQKEVAELEQTISGSKEELSDILHQQIAAGQETEQIRKEGEVIRQEVSELIATNHLLKEQTEMLTEDKEKLLSDNEKLEKQQKKLQQELNKMVQSKEVMERNIHAYDEDVKWQLAEPGALMSAKAYWDKKALPLVEKLKEVVKNLTIKCVQLTEQGKKLTAKVDGQKKQISRLTDKVMEQSDTIDRLQEKVSDLGHLERHFGMEQVQSIVEQSKVLEQAERSNKRPKRAFEMSR
;
A
#
# COMPACT_ATOMS: atom_id res chain seq x y z
N MET A 1 38.64 58.09 38.91
CA MET A 1 38.52 57.04 39.93
C MET A 1 39.19 55.80 39.35
N ASP A 2 40.30 55.37 39.94
CA ASP A 2 41.25 54.35 39.48
C ASP A 2 41.19 53.05 40.31
N GLU A 3 40.34 53.00 41.33
CA GLU A 3 40.12 51.84 42.21
C GLU A 3 38.63 51.47 42.34
N ALA A 4 38.36 50.24 42.82
CA ALA A 4 37.03 49.63 42.84
C ALA A 4 36.04 50.29 43.82
N THR A 5 36.53 50.93 44.88
CA THR A 5 35.68 51.69 45.82
C THR A 5 36.30 53.07 46.01
N PRO A 6 35.53 54.17 45.79
CA PRO A 6 36.00 55.51 46.10
C PRO A 6 36.42 55.60 47.57
N HIS A 7 37.70 55.88 47.81
CA HIS A 7 38.23 56.04 49.16
C HIS A 7 39.22 57.21 49.17
N LEU A 8 39.41 57.79 50.36
CA LEU A 8 40.27 58.94 50.59
C LEU A 8 41.33 58.58 51.62
N HIS A 9 42.59 58.87 51.31
CA HIS A 9 43.69 58.77 52.27
C HIS A 9 43.85 60.11 52.99
N ILE A 10 43.74 60.10 54.32
CA ILE A 10 43.93 61.30 55.16
C ILE A 10 45.13 61.05 56.07
N ASP A 11 46.20 61.82 55.82
CA ASP A 11 47.41 61.75 56.62
C ASP A 11 47.36 62.76 57.77
N PHE A 12 47.37 62.25 58.99
CA PHE A 12 47.47 63.08 60.19
C PHE A 12 48.94 63.25 60.58
N ILE A 13 49.36 64.51 60.77
CA ILE A 13 50.71 64.84 61.26
C ILE A 13 50.58 65.32 62.72
N PRO A 14 50.70 64.41 63.70
CA PRO A 14 50.53 64.78 65.10
C PRO A 14 51.77 65.50 65.62
N TYR A 15 51.63 66.73 66.07
CA TYR A 15 52.73 67.52 66.64
C TYR A 15 52.44 67.96 68.07
N THR A 16 53.50 68.28 68.80
CA THR A 16 53.45 68.86 70.16
C THR A 16 54.37 70.06 70.26
N THR A 17 53.95 71.09 70.98
CA THR A 17 54.69 72.34 71.16
C THR A 17 55.18 72.49 72.62
N GLY A 18 56.17 73.36 72.87
CA GLY A 18 56.72 73.56 74.22
C GLY A 18 57.66 72.45 74.70
N SER A 19 58.30 71.72 73.77
CA SER A 19 59.26 70.68 74.14
C SER A 19 60.52 71.27 74.78
N LYS A 20 60.79 70.92 76.04
CA LYS A 20 62.00 71.38 76.76
C LYS A 20 63.30 70.69 76.29
N ARG A 21 63.22 69.71 75.38
CA ARG A 21 64.37 68.95 74.84
C ARG A 21 64.23 68.81 73.33
N GLY A 22 65.14 69.45 72.59
CA GLY A 22 65.18 69.43 71.12
C GLY A 22 64.36 70.58 70.49
N LEU A 23 63.83 70.34 69.28
CA LEU A 23 62.96 71.29 68.59
C LEU A 23 61.72 71.61 69.43
N GLU A 24 61.37 72.90 69.49
CA GLU A 24 60.22 73.40 70.27
C GLU A 24 58.91 72.74 69.84
N THR A 25 58.75 72.53 68.53
CA THR A 25 57.67 71.77 67.91
C THR A 25 58.22 70.46 67.33
N ARG A 26 57.62 69.32 67.69
CA ARG A 26 58.05 68.00 67.21
C ARG A 26 56.87 67.08 66.89
N VAL A 27 57.08 66.16 65.95
CA VAL A 27 56.09 65.13 65.60
C VAL A 27 56.08 64.04 66.68
N SER A 28 54.95 63.86 67.37
CA SER A 28 54.81 62.84 68.40
C SER A 28 53.33 62.50 68.63
N LEU A 29 52.87 61.38 68.06
CA LEU A 29 51.48 60.92 68.21
C LEU A 29 51.07 60.79 69.67
N LYS A 30 51.89 60.11 70.49
CA LYS A 30 51.54 59.86 71.90
C LYS A 30 51.38 61.14 72.72
N LYS A 31 52.30 62.11 72.55
CA LYS A 31 52.21 63.37 73.31
C LYS A 31 51.10 64.28 72.78
N ALA A 32 50.89 64.33 71.46
CA ALA A 32 49.83 65.13 70.85
C ALA A 32 48.46 64.66 71.33
N LEU A 33 48.24 63.34 71.36
CA LEU A 33 47.00 62.77 71.90
C LEU A 33 46.85 63.03 73.41
N ALA A 34 47.95 63.01 74.17
CA ALA A 34 47.91 63.32 75.61
C ALA A 34 47.57 64.80 75.89
N GLU A 35 48.07 65.74 75.08
CA GLU A 35 47.69 67.17 75.13
C GLU A 35 46.21 67.38 74.80
N LEU A 36 45.67 66.58 73.88
CA LEU A 36 44.24 66.54 73.56
C LEU A 36 43.39 65.82 74.62
N GLY A 37 43.99 65.35 75.72
CA GLY A 37 43.29 64.77 76.86
C GLY A 37 43.17 63.24 76.85
N PHE A 38 43.70 62.54 75.84
CA PHE A 38 43.68 61.07 75.79
C PHE A 38 44.80 60.49 76.67
N LYS A 39 44.41 59.85 77.78
CA LYS A 39 45.31 59.19 78.73
C LYS A 39 45.10 57.69 78.58
N GLY A 40 46.00 57.02 77.85
CA GLY A 40 45.90 55.60 77.55
C GLY A 40 45.72 54.79 78.83
N GLY A 41 44.85 53.77 78.78
CA GLY A 41 44.46 52.99 79.95
C GLY A 41 45.04 51.59 79.91
N THR A 42 44.28 50.65 79.36
CA THR A 42 44.64 49.23 79.26
C THR A 42 45.50 48.94 78.00
N ARG A 43 46.10 47.75 77.92
CA ARG A 43 46.92 47.32 76.77
C ARG A 43 46.18 47.40 75.42
N SER A 44 44.86 47.28 75.42
CA SER A 44 44.00 47.39 74.22
C SER A 44 43.43 48.79 74.02
N GLU A 45 43.30 49.60 75.07
CA GLU A 45 42.81 51.00 75.01
C GLU A 45 43.97 51.98 75.06
N THR A 46 44.80 51.92 74.02
CA THR A 46 45.86 52.90 73.81
C THR A 46 45.25 54.28 73.52
N GLU A 47 46.03 55.35 73.75
CA GLU A 47 45.65 56.73 73.41
C GLU A 47 45.15 56.84 71.96
N ARG A 48 45.79 56.11 71.05
CA ARG A 48 45.43 56.05 69.63
C ARG A 48 44.05 55.42 69.42
N ASN A 49 43.73 54.33 70.12
CA ASN A 49 42.45 53.65 69.93
C ASN A 49 41.28 54.48 70.49
N GLN A 50 41.49 55.14 71.64
CA GLN A 50 40.52 56.08 72.20
C GLN A 50 40.29 57.26 71.26
N TRP A 51 41.37 57.85 70.72
CA TRP A 51 41.25 58.92 69.75
C TRP A 51 40.56 58.48 68.46
N VAL A 52 40.93 57.33 67.88
CA VAL A 52 40.27 56.79 66.67
C VAL A 52 38.78 56.53 66.91
N ALA A 53 38.39 56.07 68.10
CA ALA A 53 36.98 55.86 68.43
C ALA A 53 36.21 57.19 68.46
N VAL A 54 36.74 58.19 69.17
CA VAL A 54 36.16 59.54 69.22
C VAL A 54 36.12 60.20 67.84
N GLU A 55 37.19 60.06 67.05
CA GLU A 55 37.27 60.60 65.69
C GLU A 55 36.23 59.94 64.78
N LYS A 56 36.02 58.62 64.90
CA LYS A 56 34.97 57.90 64.15
C LYS A 56 33.57 58.35 64.55
N GLU A 57 33.32 58.56 65.83
CA GLU A 57 32.03 59.09 66.31
C GLU A 57 31.79 60.50 65.79
N ARG A 58 32.82 61.37 65.87
CA ARG A 58 32.73 62.73 65.34
C ARG A 58 32.54 62.76 63.83
N LEU A 59 33.25 61.90 63.11
CA LEU A 59 33.10 61.77 61.66
C LEU A 59 31.70 61.27 61.32
N ALA A 60 31.16 60.29 62.05
CA ALA A 60 29.81 59.79 61.86
C ALA A 60 28.74 60.88 62.09
N GLU A 61 28.91 61.73 63.12
CA GLU A 61 28.02 62.89 63.35
C GLU A 61 28.02 63.87 62.17
N ILE A 62 29.20 64.13 61.58
CA ILE A 62 29.32 65.02 60.42
C ILE A 62 28.73 64.35 59.18
N MET A 63 29.04 63.07 58.94
CA MET A 63 28.53 62.29 57.81
C MET A 63 27.00 62.18 57.82
N LEU A 64 26.39 62.10 59.01
CA LEU A 64 24.93 62.09 59.18
C LEU A 64 24.27 63.38 58.68
N GLN A 65 24.96 64.53 58.75
CA GLN A 65 24.46 65.79 58.18
C GLN A 65 24.40 65.77 56.64
N TYR A 66 25.09 64.82 56.03
CA TYR A 66 25.10 64.56 54.58
C TYR A 66 24.35 63.26 54.23
N ASP A 67 23.45 62.79 55.11
CA ASP A 67 22.65 61.57 54.94
C ASP A 67 23.48 60.27 54.78
N ILE A 68 24.70 60.24 55.32
CA ILE A 68 25.53 59.03 55.35
C ILE A 68 25.56 58.46 56.77
N GLU A 69 24.97 57.28 56.93
CA GLU A 69 24.91 56.57 58.21
C GLU A 69 26.11 55.63 58.41
N TRP A 70 26.63 55.58 59.64
CA TRP A 70 27.71 54.67 60.00
C TRP A 70 27.17 53.30 60.47
N GLU A 71 27.29 52.28 59.61
CA GLU A 71 26.92 50.90 59.94
C GLU A 71 27.98 50.22 60.85
N LYS A 72 27.61 49.95 62.10
CA LYS A 72 28.46 49.24 63.07
C LYS A 72 28.26 47.72 62.96
N LYS A 73 29.01 47.07 62.07
CA LYS A 73 28.91 45.61 61.81
C LYS A 73 29.30 44.71 63.00
N GLY A 74 29.91 45.24 64.06
CA GLY A 74 30.24 44.49 65.28
C GLY A 74 31.25 43.35 65.09
N THR A 75 31.83 43.22 63.91
CA THR A 75 32.76 42.14 63.56
C THR A 75 34.20 42.55 63.91
N HIS A 76 34.93 41.65 64.58
CA HIS A 76 36.35 41.80 64.81
C HIS A 76 37.14 41.01 63.78
N GLU A 77 37.13 41.49 62.53
CA GLU A 77 37.93 40.88 61.48
C GLU A 77 39.38 41.38 61.53
N LYS A 78 40.33 40.47 61.28
CA LYS A 78 41.74 40.86 61.13
C LYS A 78 41.87 41.74 59.90
N HIS A 79 42.57 42.87 60.03
CA HIS A 79 42.91 43.70 58.88
C HIS A 79 43.72 42.88 57.87
N LEU A 80 43.17 42.69 56.68
CA LEU A 80 43.86 42.04 55.56
C LEU A 80 44.48 43.11 54.68
N SER A 81 45.67 42.84 54.12
CA SER A 81 46.15 43.60 52.97
C SER A 81 45.19 43.39 51.80
N VAL A 82 45.11 44.38 50.89
CA VAL A 82 44.28 44.33 49.68
C VAL A 82 44.42 43.00 48.95
N LEU A 83 45.66 42.56 48.69
CA LEU A 83 45.96 41.27 48.06
C LEU A 83 45.38 40.04 48.79
N ASN A 84 45.40 40.03 50.12
CA ASN A 84 44.90 38.90 50.91
C ASN A 84 43.37 38.91 50.97
N PHE A 85 42.74 40.09 50.95
CA PHE A 85 41.30 40.24 50.83
C PHE A 85 40.81 39.76 49.45
N GLU A 86 41.43 40.23 48.37
CA GLU A 86 41.13 39.79 46.99
C GLU A 86 41.27 38.27 46.85
N LYS A 87 42.33 37.68 47.42
CA LYS A 87 42.54 36.23 47.39
C LYS A 87 41.41 35.47 48.11
N LYS A 88 40.95 35.97 49.25
CA LYS A 88 39.83 35.37 50.01
C LYS A 88 38.52 35.46 49.23
N GLU A 89 38.22 36.60 48.61
CA GLU A 89 37.00 36.76 47.81
C GLU A 89 37.04 35.91 46.54
N ARG A 90 38.17 35.86 45.82
CA ARG A 90 38.31 34.94 44.67
C ARG A 90 38.19 33.48 45.05
N GLN A 91 38.65 33.07 46.24
CA GLN A 91 38.49 31.70 46.69
C GLN A 91 37.02 31.33 46.92
N LYS A 92 36.19 32.28 47.40
CA LYS A 92 34.74 32.06 47.52
C LYS A 92 34.10 31.93 46.14
N GLU A 93 34.44 32.83 45.22
CA GLU A 93 33.94 32.79 43.84
C GLU A 93 34.29 31.47 43.15
N VAL A 94 35.54 31.01 43.27
CA VAL A 94 35.97 29.71 42.72
C VAL A 94 35.18 28.56 43.34
N ALA A 95 34.94 28.58 44.66
CA ALA A 95 34.17 27.53 45.32
C ALA A 95 32.70 27.50 44.86
N GLU A 96 32.07 28.65 44.68
CA GLU A 96 30.70 28.76 44.13
C GLU A 96 30.63 28.27 42.67
N LEU A 97 31.64 28.59 41.86
CA LEU A 97 31.75 28.12 40.49
C LEU A 97 31.98 26.61 40.43
N GLU A 98 32.86 26.06 41.27
CA GLU A 98 33.10 24.61 41.36
C GLU A 98 31.84 23.85 41.76
N GLN A 99 31.06 24.37 42.71
CA GLN A 99 29.78 23.80 43.10
C GLN A 99 28.79 23.80 41.93
N THR A 100 28.70 24.92 41.21
CA THR A 100 27.84 25.06 40.02
C THR A 100 28.24 24.06 38.92
N ILE A 101 29.54 23.97 38.61
CA ILE A 101 30.09 23.05 37.62
C ILE A 101 29.79 21.59 38.02
N SER A 102 29.91 21.25 39.31
CA SER A 102 29.59 19.92 39.80
C SER A 102 28.12 19.57 39.57
N GLY A 103 27.20 20.47 39.93
CA GLY A 103 25.76 20.28 39.70
C GLY A 103 25.42 20.12 38.22
N SER A 104 25.92 21.02 37.37
CA SER A 104 25.70 20.93 35.92
C SER A 104 26.29 19.65 35.30
N LYS A 105 27.39 19.13 35.86
CA LYS A 105 27.98 17.86 35.40
C LYS A 105 27.09 16.66 35.73
N GLU A 106 26.46 16.64 36.90
CA GLU A 106 25.50 15.62 37.28
C GLU A 106 24.26 15.67 36.37
N GLU A 107 23.70 16.86 36.14
CA GLU A 107 22.57 17.05 35.21
C GLU A 107 22.91 16.58 33.79
N LEU A 108 24.11 16.91 33.28
CA LEU A 108 24.56 16.44 31.96
C LEU A 108 24.72 14.92 31.91
N SER A 109 25.18 14.30 32.99
CA SER A 109 25.26 12.84 33.09
C SER A 109 23.87 12.21 33.02
N ASP A 110 22.89 12.75 33.74
CA ASP A 110 21.53 12.24 33.73
C ASP A 110 20.86 12.39 32.35
N ILE A 111 21.04 13.56 31.71
CA ILE A 111 20.57 13.80 30.34
C ILE A 111 21.20 12.80 29.37
N LEU A 112 22.50 12.53 29.50
CA LEU A 112 23.19 11.56 28.64
C LEU A 112 22.63 10.14 28.80
N HIS A 113 22.37 9.70 30.04
CA HIS A 113 21.75 8.40 30.29
C HIS A 113 20.34 8.32 29.69
N GLN A 114 19.53 9.37 29.84
CA GLN A 114 18.20 9.43 29.22
C GLN A 114 18.27 9.41 27.69
N GLN A 115 19.23 10.12 27.09
CA GLN A 115 19.42 10.13 25.64
C GLN A 115 19.82 8.74 25.11
N ILE A 116 20.68 8.01 25.83
CA ILE A 116 21.04 6.63 25.48
C ILE A 116 19.82 5.71 25.56
N ALA A 117 19.03 5.80 26.64
CA ALA A 117 17.82 4.99 26.82
C ALA A 117 16.79 5.25 25.70
N ALA A 118 16.52 6.52 25.39
CA ALA A 118 15.62 6.89 24.30
C ALA A 118 16.14 6.43 22.93
N GLY A 119 17.47 6.48 22.72
CA GLY A 119 18.10 5.94 21.51
C GLY A 119 17.91 4.43 21.35
N GLN A 120 17.99 3.66 22.44
CA GLN A 120 17.73 2.23 22.42
C GLN A 120 16.26 1.90 22.15
N GLU A 121 15.33 2.64 22.76
CA GLU A 121 13.89 2.46 22.55
C GLU A 121 13.48 2.77 21.11
N THR A 122 13.97 3.88 20.55
CA THR A 122 13.71 4.25 19.15
C THR A 122 14.27 3.24 18.16
N GLU A 123 15.46 2.68 18.43
CA GLU A 123 16.03 1.61 17.61
C GLU A 123 15.24 0.29 17.70
N GLN A 124 14.69 -0.02 18.88
CA GLN A 124 13.81 -1.17 19.06
C GLN A 124 12.51 -0.99 18.28
N ILE A 125 11.85 0.17 18.39
CA ILE A 125 10.66 0.51 17.62
C ILE A 125 10.94 0.44 16.11
N ARG A 126 12.13 0.88 15.68
CA ARG A 126 12.55 0.81 14.26
C ARG A 126 12.59 -0.64 13.76
N LYS A 127 13.17 -1.56 14.55
CA LYS A 127 13.26 -2.99 14.22
C LYS A 127 11.89 -3.65 14.20
N GLU A 128 11.05 -3.39 15.19
CA GLU A 128 9.67 -3.90 15.24
C GLU A 128 8.85 -3.39 14.05
N GLY A 129 8.98 -2.10 13.71
CA GLY A 129 8.36 -1.53 12.52
C GLY A 129 8.85 -2.16 11.21
N GLU A 130 10.07 -2.69 11.16
CA GLU A 130 10.61 -3.41 10.00
C GLU A 130 10.00 -4.80 9.86
N VAL A 131 9.85 -5.52 10.96
CA VAL A 131 9.13 -6.82 11.00
C VAL A 131 7.69 -6.65 10.55
N ILE A 132 6.98 -5.65 11.10
CA ILE A 132 5.58 -5.37 10.73
C ILE A 132 5.49 -5.04 9.23
N ARG A 133 6.43 -4.28 8.66
CA ARG A 133 6.44 -4.00 7.21
C ARG A 133 6.61 -5.27 6.36
N GLN A 134 7.44 -6.20 6.81
CA GLN A 134 7.62 -7.49 6.14
C GLN A 134 6.34 -8.32 6.20
N GLU A 135 5.73 -8.46 7.39
CA GLU A 135 4.46 -9.18 7.56
C GLU A 135 3.34 -8.58 6.71
N VAL A 136 3.21 -7.24 6.68
CA VAL A 136 2.23 -6.56 5.83
C VAL A 136 2.47 -6.85 4.36
N SER A 137 3.73 -6.92 3.91
CA SER A 137 4.07 -7.24 2.52
C SER A 137 3.70 -8.68 2.16
N GLU A 138 3.95 -9.64 3.06
CA GLU A 138 3.53 -11.03 2.89
C GLU A 138 2.01 -11.19 2.88
N LEU A 139 1.32 -10.48 3.77
CA LEU A 139 -0.15 -10.43 3.80
C LEU A 139 -0.73 -9.86 2.51
N ILE A 140 -0.14 -8.79 1.95
CA ILE A 140 -0.56 -8.23 0.66
C ILE A 140 -0.39 -9.26 -0.46
N ALA A 141 0.75 -9.96 -0.51
CA ALA A 141 1.01 -10.98 -1.52
C ALA A 141 0.00 -12.14 -1.45
N THR A 142 -0.27 -12.64 -0.25
CA THR A 142 -1.28 -13.70 -0.03
C THR A 142 -2.70 -13.24 -0.35
N ASN A 143 -3.06 -11.98 -0.03
CA ASN A 143 -4.36 -11.43 -0.39
C ASN A 143 -4.54 -11.33 -1.91
N HIS A 144 -3.49 -10.93 -2.63
CA HIS A 144 -3.50 -10.89 -4.10
C HIS A 144 -3.76 -12.27 -4.69
N LEU A 145 -3.04 -13.30 -4.21
CA LEU A 145 -3.23 -14.68 -4.67
C LEU A 145 -4.64 -15.21 -4.37
N LEU A 146 -5.17 -14.93 -3.18
CA LEU A 146 -6.54 -15.30 -2.82
C LEU A 146 -7.56 -14.62 -3.73
N LYS A 147 -7.34 -13.36 -4.09
CA LYS A 147 -8.20 -12.64 -5.01
C LYS A 147 -8.20 -13.28 -6.41
N GLU A 148 -7.03 -13.57 -6.96
CA GLU A 148 -6.89 -14.28 -8.24
C GLU A 148 -7.61 -15.65 -8.20
N GLN A 149 -7.44 -16.42 -7.12
CA GLN A 149 -8.12 -17.70 -6.95
C GLN A 149 -9.65 -17.54 -6.89
N THR A 150 -10.16 -16.50 -6.23
CA THR A 150 -11.61 -16.24 -6.19
C THR A 150 -12.16 -15.83 -7.55
N GLU A 151 -11.40 -15.09 -8.35
CA GLU A 151 -11.78 -14.72 -9.72
C GLU A 151 -11.86 -15.97 -10.61
N MET A 152 -10.84 -16.84 -10.60
CA MET A 152 -10.84 -18.10 -11.35
C MET A 152 -12.02 -19.01 -10.95
N LEU A 153 -12.28 -19.17 -9.65
CA LEU A 153 -13.42 -19.97 -9.17
C LEU A 153 -14.77 -19.39 -9.60
N THR A 154 -14.87 -18.07 -9.72
CA THR A 154 -16.08 -17.40 -10.19
C THR A 154 -16.31 -17.69 -11.67
N GLU A 155 -15.26 -17.60 -12.51
CA GLU A 155 -15.33 -17.97 -13.92
C GLU A 155 -15.70 -19.44 -14.14
N ASP A 156 -15.09 -20.35 -13.38
CA ASP A 156 -15.40 -21.79 -13.46
C ASP A 156 -16.84 -22.08 -13.04
N LYS A 157 -17.34 -21.39 -12.00
CA LYS A 157 -18.74 -21.48 -11.59
C LYS A 157 -19.69 -21.03 -12.71
N GLU A 158 -19.39 -19.94 -13.41
CA GLU A 158 -20.21 -19.47 -14.53
C GLU A 158 -20.22 -20.46 -15.70
N LYS A 159 -19.07 -21.04 -16.05
CA LYS A 159 -18.99 -22.10 -17.06
C LYS A 159 -19.84 -23.31 -16.69
N LEU A 160 -19.72 -23.78 -15.45
CA LEU A 160 -20.51 -24.92 -14.96
C LEU A 160 -22.02 -24.64 -14.97
N LEU A 161 -22.43 -23.41 -14.64
CA LEU A 161 -23.84 -23.01 -14.73
C LEU A 161 -24.34 -23.04 -16.18
N SER A 162 -23.56 -22.48 -17.12
CA SER A 162 -23.90 -22.51 -18.55
C SER A 162 -24.03 -23.94 -19.09
N ASP A 163 -23.12 -24.82 -18.71
CA ASP A 163 -23.15 -26.22 -19.15
C ASP A 163 -24.30 -27.00 -18.51
N ASN A 164 -24.61 -26.75 -17.24
CA ASN A 164 -25.81 -27.32 -16.60
C ASN A 164 -27.09 -26.89 -17.32
N GLU A 165 -27.23 -25.62 -17.70
CA GLU A 165 -28.40 -25.17 -18.48
C GLU A 165 -28.52 -25.89 -19.83
N LYS A 166 -27.40 -26.15 -20.51
CA LYS A 166 -27.39 -26.91 -21.77
C LYS A 166 -27.82 -28.36 -21.53
N LEU A 167 -27.32 -29.00 -20.47
CA LEU A 167 -27.68 -30.36 -20.10
C LEU A 167 -29.17 -30.47 -19.74
N GLU A 168 -29.73 -29.52 -18.99
CA GLU A 168 -31.16 -29.50 -18.69
C GLU A 168 -32.02 -29.38 -19.96
N LYS A 169 -31.61 -28.54 -20.91
CA LYS A 169 -32.29 -28.41 -22.22
C LYS A 169 -32.24 -29.72 -22.99
N GLN A 170 -31.10 -30.40 -23.01
CA GLN A 170 -30.95 -31.71 -23.66
C GLN A 170 -31.83 -32.77 -22.97
N GLN A 171 -31.84 -32.81 -21.64
CA GLN A 171 -32.66 -33.74 -20.86
C GLN A 171 -34.15 -33.54 -21.16
N LYS A 172 -34.63 -32.28 -21.18
CA LYS A 172 -36.03 -31.97 -21.54
C LYS A 172 -36.38 -32.42 -22.96
N LYS A 173 -35.46 -32.24 -23.92
CA LYS A 173 -35.66 -32.68 -25.31
C LYS A 173 -35.76 -34.20 -25.41
N LEU A 174 -34.84 -34.93 -24.77
CA LEU A 174 -34.87 -36.39 -24.73
C LEU A 174 -36.14 -36.90 -24.06
N GLN A 175 -36.59 -36.27 -22.97
CA GLN A 175 -37.85 -36.63 -22.31
C GLN A 175 -39.06 -36.45 -23.25
N GLN A 176 -39.09 -35.38 -24.04
CA GLN A 176 -40.15 -35.17 -25.04
C GLN A 176 -40.11 -36.21 -26.16
N GLU A 177 -38.92 -36.58 -26.65
CA GLU A 177 -38.75 -37.62 -27.67
C GLU A 177 -39.17 -38.99 -27.13
N LEU A 178 -38.81 -39.32 -25.89
CA LEU A 178 -39.23 -40.56 -25.22
C LEU A 178 -40.76 -40.62 -25.11
N ASN A 179 -41.41 -39.53 -24.68
CA ASN A 179 -42.87 -39.49 -24.57
C ASN A 179 -43.55 -39.73 -25.93
N LYS A 180 -43.02 -39.14 -27.02
CA LYS A 180 -43.53 -39.40 -28.38
C LYS A 180 -43.35 -40.85 -28.80
N MET A 181 -42.21 -41.45 -28.47
CA MET A 181 -41.94 -42.86 -28.77
C MET A 181 -42.90 -43.78 -28.00
N VAL A 182 -43.16 -43.50 -26.73
CA VAL A 182 -44.15 -44.23 -25.91
C VAL A 182 -45.53 -44.14 -26.55
N GLN A 183 -45.99 -42.95 -26.93
CA GLN A 183 -47.28 -42.78 -27.62
C GLN A 183 -47.33 -43.55 -28.95
N SER A 184 -46.27 -43.46 -29.76
CA SER A 184 -46.19 -44.21 -31.02
C SER A 184 -46.21 -45.72 -30.81
N LYS A 185 -45.57 -46.21 -29.74
CA LYS A 185 -45.56 -47.63 -29.37
C LYS A 185 -46.97 -48.07 -28.98
N GLU A 186 -47.68 -47.33 -28.14
CA GLU A 186 -49.05 -47.66 -27.75
C GLU A 186 -50.01 -47.67 -28.95
N VAL A 187 -49.85 -46.74 -29.90
CA VAL A 187 -50.66 -46.74 -31.14
C VAL A 187 -50.37 -47.99 -31.96
N MET A 188 -49.09 -48.38 -32.08
CA MET A 188 -48.71 -49.61 -32.78
C MET A 188 -49.31 -50.84 -32.11
N GLU A 189 -49.21 -50.97 -30.79
CA GLU A 189 -49.78 -52.08 -30.02
C GLU A 189 -51.31 -52.17 -30.20
N ARG A 190 -52.02 -51.03 -30.12
CA ARG A 190 -53.48 -50.99 -30.40
C ARG A 190 -53.81 -51.46 -31.82
N ASN A 191 -53.03 -51.04 -32.81
CA ASN A 191 -53.22 -51.46 -34.20
C ASN A 191 -52.98 -52.96 -34.38
N ILE A 192 -51.94 -53.52 -33.74
CA ILE A 192 -51.65 -54.96 -33.78
C ILE A 192 -52.83 -55.75 -33.19
N HIS A 193 -53.31 -55.38 -31.99
CA HIS A 193 -54.48 -56.04 -31.39
C HIS A 193 -55.72 -55.96 -32.28
N ALA A 194 -55.98 -54.80 -32.87
CA ALA A 194 -57.10 -54.64 -33.79
C ALA A 194 -56.99 -55.56 -35.01
N TYR A 195 -55.79 -55.82 -35.54
CA TYR A 195 -55.61 -56.76 -36.64
C TYR A 195 -55.74 -58.23 -36.22
N ASP A 196 -55.30 -58.59 -35.02
CA ASP A 196 -55.42 -59.96 -34.47
C ASP A 196 -56.89 -60.34 -34.19
N GLU A 197 -57.69 -59.39 -33.71
CA GLU A 197 -59.11 -59.62 -33.34
C GLU A 197 -60.09 -59.50 -34.53
N ASP A 198 -59.65 -58.94 -35.67
CA ASP A 198 -60.55 -58.66 -36.78
C ASP A 198 -60.96 -59.93 -37.52
N VAL A 199 -62.26 -60.25 -37.49
CA VAL A 199 -62.88 -61.40 -38.15
C VAL A 199 -62.55 -61.46 -39.65
N LYS A 200 -62.25 -60.33 -40.32
CA LYS A 200 -61.87 -60.31 -41.75
C LYS A 200 -60.54 -61.04 -42.02
N TRP A 201 -59.69 -61.17 -41.00
CA TRP A 201 -58.36 -61.78 -41.07
C TRP A 201 -58.31 -63.17 -40.41
N GLN A 202 -59.42 -63.61 -39.81
CA GLN A 202 -59.56 -64.93 -39.20
C GLN A 202 -60.15 -65.94 -40.20
N LEU A 203 -59.71 -67.20 -40.11
CA LEU A 203 -60.29 -68.30 -40.86
C LEU A 203 -61.63 -68.69 -40.22
N ALA A 204 -62.74 -68.48 -40.94
CA ALA A 204 -64.06 -68.90 -40.49
C ALA A 204 -64.11 -70.42 -40.30
N GLU A 205 -64.85 -70.91 -39.30
CA GLU A 205 -64.99 -72.34 -39.05
C GLU A 205 -65.69 -73.07 -40.22
N PRO A 206 -65.33 -74.33 -40.51
CA PRO A 206 -66.01 -75.13 -41.52
C PRO A 206 -67.45 -75.45 -41.10
N GLY A 207 -68.44 -75.11 -41.94
CA GLY A 207 -69.82 -75.55 -41.73
C GLY A 207 -69.97 -77.08 -41.81
N ALA A 208 -70.89 -77.65 -41.03
CA ALA A 208 -71.03 -79.08 -40.72
C ALA A 208 -71.10 -80.07 -41.90
N LEU A 209 -71.33 -79.59 -43.14
CA LEU A 209 -71.43 -80.40 -44.37
C LEU A 209 -70.50 -79.95 -45.50
N MET A 210 -69.54 -79.06 -45.21
CA MET A 210 -68.63 -78.54 -46.23
C MET A 210 -67.44 -79.49 -46.42
N SER A 211 -67.15 -79.85 -47.68
CA SER A 211 -65.95 -80.62 -48.01
C SER A 211 -64.68 -79.79 -47.82
N ALA A 212 -63.55 -80.45 -47.52
CA ALA A 212 -62.26 -79.78 -47.37
C ALA A 212 -61.87 -78.96 -48.60
N LYS A 213 -62.18 -79.46 -49.80
CA LYS A 213 -61.95 -78.74 -51.07
C LYS A 213 -62.83 -77.49 -51.17
N ALA A 214 -64.12 -77.60 -50.85
CA ALA A 214 -65.02 -76.46 -50.87
C ALA A 214 -64.65 -75.39 -49.80
N TYR A 215 -64.11 -75.80 -48.66
CA TYR A 215 -63.58 -74.88 -47.65
C TYR A 215 -62.34 -74.14 -48.15
N TRP A 216 -61.40 -74.88 -48.76
CA TRP A 216 -60.20 -74.29 -49.34
C TRP A 216 -60.56 -73.29 -50.45
N ASP A 217 -61.40 -73.67 -51.41
CA ASP A 217 -61.80 -72.81 -52.53
C ASP A 217 -62.58 -71.55 -52.08
N LYS A 218 -63.49 -71.69 -51.09
CA LYS A 218 -64.42 -70.60 -50.71
C LYS A 218 -64.00 -69.75 -49.52
N LYS A 219 -63.09 -70.23 -48.66
CA LYS A 219 -62.73 -69.56 -47.40
C LYS A 219 -61.23 -69.32 -47.29
N ALA A 220 -60.41 -70.36 -47.44
CA ALA A 220 -58.96 -70.22 -47.22
C ALA A 220 -58.25 -69.54 -48.40
N LEU A 221 -58.52 -69.95 -49.64
CA LEU A 221 -57.88 -69.40 -50.84
C LEU A 221 -58.13 -67.89 -51.01
N PRO A 222 -59.36 -67.35 -50.83
CA PRO A 222 -59.59 -65.91 -50.90
C PRO A 222 -58.81 -65.11 -49.85
N LEU A 223 -58.66 -65.65 -48.63
CA LEU A 223 -57.88 -65.00 -47.58
C LEU A 223 -56.38 -65.00 -47.91
N VAL A 224 -55.86 -66.11 -48.44
CA VAL A 224 -54.46 -66.22 -48.91
C VAL A 224 -54.19 -65.27 -50.07
N GLU A 225 -55.09 -65.13 -51.04
CA GLU A 225 -54.95 -64.18 -52.15
C GLU A 225 -54.97 -62.73 -51.66
N LYS A 226 -55.86 -62.40 -50.72
CA LYS A 226 -55.91 -61.07 -50.09
C LYS A 226 -54.64 -60.78 -49.30
N LEU A 227 -54.10 -61.75 -48.56
CA LEU A 227 -52.82 -61.61 -47.85
C LEU A 227 -51.66 -61.41 -48.81
N LYS A 228 -51.61 -62.17 -49.92
CA LYS A 228 -50.60 -62.02 -50.98
C LYS A 228 -50.61 -60.61 -51.56
N GLU A 229 -51.80 -60.04 -51.79
CA GLU A 229 -51.93 -58.68 -52.29
C GLU A 229 -51.49 -57.61 -51.26
N VAL A 230 -51.83 -57.79 -49.99
CA VAL A 230 -51.35 -56.91 -48.91
C VAL A 230 -49.82 -56.98 -48.79
N VAL A 231 -49.23 -58.18 -48.81
CA VAL A 231 -47.78 -58.37 -48.73
C VAL A 231 -47.06 -57.74 -49.92
N LYS A 232 -47.60 -57.87 -51.14
CA LYS A 232 -47.07 -57.18 -52.33
C LYS A 232 -47.10 -55.66 -52.17
N ASN A 233 -48.24 -55.10 -51.78
CA ASN A 233 -48.40 -53.66 -51.59
C ASN A 233 -47.49 -53.13 -50.47
N LEU A 234 -47.35 -53.89 -49.38
CA LEU A 234 -46.42 -53.58 -48.29
C LEU A 234 -44.97 -53.61 -48.78
N THR A 235 -44.58 -54.62 -49.55
CA THR A 235 -43.24 -54.74 -50.12
C THR A 235 -42.90 -53.56 -51.02
N ILE A 236 -43.82 -53.18 -51.92
CA ILE A 236 -43.66 -52.00 -52.78
C ILE A 236 -43.48 -50.74 -51.93
N LYS A 237 -44.29 -50.57 -50.88
CA LYS A 237 -44.21 -49.39 -50.00
C LYS A 237 -42.93 -49.36 -49.17
N CYS A 238 -42.46 -50.50 -48.66
CA CYS A 238 -41.17 -50.62 -47.97
C CYS A 238 -40.00 -50.26 -48.88
N VAL A 239 -40.01 -50.71 -50.15
CA VAL A 239 -38.98 -50.33 -51.14
C VAL A 239 -39.02 -48.83 -51.42
N GLN A 240 -40.22 -48.25 -51.60
CA GLN A 240 -40.37 -46.80 -51.79
C GLN A 240 -39.87 -45.99 -50.59
N LEU A 241 -40.22 -46.40 -49.36
CA LEU A 241 -39.74 -45.75 -48.14
C LEU A 241 -38.22 -45.89 -47.98
N THR A 242 -37.65 -47.05 -48.33
CA THR A 242 -36.21 -47.27 -48.31
C THR A 242 -35.49 -46.32 -49.27
N GLU A 243 -36.04 -46.13 -50.48
CA GLU A 243 -35.49 -45.20 -51.46
C GLU A 243 -35.59 -43.73 -50.99
N GLN A 244 -36.72 -43.34 -50.38
CA GLN A 244 -36.84 -42.02 -49.75
C GLN A 244 -35.85 -41.84 -48.60
N GLY A 245 -35.66 -42.87 -47.77
CA GLY A 245 -34.67 -42.90 -46.71
C GLY A 245 -33.26 -42.64 -47.23
N LYS A 246 -32.82 -43.36 -48.27
CA LYS A 246 -31.53 -43.14 -48.93
C LYS A 246 -31.36 -41.70 -49.44
N LYS A 247 -32.39 -41.13 -50.07
CA LYS A 247 -32.38 -39.74 -50.54
C LYS A 247 -32.21 -38.73 -49.41
N LEU A 248 -32.91 -38.95 -48.29
CA LEU A 248 -32.79 -38.09 -47.11
C LEU A 248 -31.41 -38.23 -46.47
N THR A 249 -30.88 -39.44 -46.33
CA THR A 249 -29.52 -39.68 -45.82
C THR A 249 -28.48 -38.94 -46.67
N ALA A 250 -28.55 -39.04 -48.01
CA ALA A 250 -27.64 -38.32 -48.89
C ALA A 250 -27.72 -36.78 -48.74
N LYS A 251 -28.92 -36.23 -48.50
CA LYS A 251 -29.09 -34.80 -48.20
C LYS A 251 -28.44 -34.41 -46.87
N VAL A 252 -28.65 -35.21 -45.83
CA VAL A 252 -28.06 -34.98 -44.50
C VAL A 252 -26.53 -35.02 -44.59
N ASP A 253 -25.96 -35.99 -45.30
CA ASP A 253 -24.51 -36.07 -45.50
C ASP A 253 -23.96 -34.87 -46.28
N GLY A 254 -24.69 -34.41 -47.30
CA GLY A 254 -24.36 -33.20 -48.04
C GLY A 254 -24.36 -31.95 -47.16
N GLN A 255 -25.39 -31.78 -46.34
CA GLN A 255 -25.49 -30.67 -45.38
C GLN A 255 -24.39 -30.73 -44.32
N LYS A 256 -24.07 -31.93 -43.80
CA LYS A 256 -22.98 -32.12 -42.83
C LYS A 256 -21.63 -31.67 -43.40
N LYS A 257 -21.34 -32.01 -44.66
CA LYS A 257 -20.13 -31.53 -45.35
C LYS A 257 -20.12 -30.01 -45.52
N GLN A 258 -21.26 -29.40 -45.82
CA GLN A 258 -21.37 -27.95 -45.95
C GLN A 258 -21.13 -27.24 -44.61
N ILE A 259 -21.70 -27.76 -43.52
CA ILE A 259 -21.46 -27.23 -42.17
C ILE A 259 -19.98 -27.31 -41.83
N SER A 260 -19.32 -28.46 -42.04
CA SER A 260 -17.88 -28.61 -41.80
C SER A 260 -17.06 -27.54 -42.52
N ARG A 261 -17.31 -27.33 -43.82
CA ARG A 261 -16.61 -26.29 -44.61
C ARG A 261 -16.82 -24.88 -44.09
N LEU A 262 -18.04 -24.57 -43.64
CA LEU A 262 -18.34 -23.26 -43.05
C LEU A 262 -17.67 -23.09 -41.70
N THR A 263 -17.64 -24.13 -40.87
CA THR A 263 -16.92 -24.14 -39.59
C THR A 263 -15.42 -23.91 -39.80
N ASP A 264 -14.79 -24.63 -40.73
CA ASP A 264 -13.36 -24.45 -41.05
C ASP A 264 -13.07 -23.00 -41.48
N LYS A 265 -13.94 -22.41 -42.30
CA LYS A 265 -13.82 -21.03 -42.75
C LYS A 265 -13.98 -20.02 -41.62
N VAL A 266 -14.89 -20.26 -40.68
CA VAL A 266 -15.06 -19.41 -39.49
C VAL A 266 -13.81 -19.46 -38.61
N MET A 267 -13.20 -20.62 -38.45
CA MET A 267 -11.94 -20.75 -37.70
C MET A 267 -10.81 -19.97 -38.38
N GLU A 268 -10.62 -20.12 -39.69
CA GLU A 268 -9.60 -19.37 -40.45
C GLU A 268 -9.79 -17.85 -40.34
N GLN A 269 -11.06 -17.40 -40.37
CA GLN A 269 -11.40 -16.00 -40.16
C GLN A 269 -11.09 -15.53 -38.73
N SER A 270 -11.37 -16.36 -37.72
CA SER A 270 -11.02 -16.08 -36.32
C SER A 270 -9.52 -15.91 -36.14
N ASP A 271 -8.71 -16.86 -36.65
CA ASP A 271 -7.25 -16.77 -36.57
C ASP A 271 -6.69 -15.52 -37.29
N THR A 272 -7.40 -15.05 -38.32
CA THR A 272 -7.04 -13.81 -39.02
C THR A 272 -7.37 -12.59 -38.17
N ILE A 273 -8.50 -12.60 -37.46
CA ILE A 273 -8.89 -11.53 -36.53
C ILE A 273 -7.88 -11.45 -35.38
N ASP A 274 -7.49 -12.57 -34.78
CA ASP A 274 -6.54 -12.60 -33.67
C ASP A 274 -5.19 -12.00 -34.09
N ARG A 275 -4.69 -12.38 -35.27
CA ARG A 275 -3.47 -11.80 -35.87
C ARG A 275 -3.60 -10.30 -36.15
N LEU A 276 -4.79 -9.83 -36.52
CA LEU A 276 -5.03 -8.40 -36.72
C LEU A 276 -5.10 -7.65 -35.40
N GLN A 277 -5.69 -8.24 -34.35
CA GLN A 277 -5.75 -7.67 -33.02
C GLN A 277 -4.36 -7.53 -32.40
N GLU A 278 -3.49 -8.54 -32.55
CA GLU A 278 -2.09 -8.48 -32.14
C GLU A 278 -1.38 -7.28 -32.80
N LYS A 279 -1.52 -7.12 -34.12
CA LYS A 279 -0.95 -5.97 -34.84
C LYS A 279 -1.50 -4.62 -34.38
N VAL A 280 -2.79 -4.55 -34.01
CA VAL A 280 -3.39 -3.33 -33.46
C VAL A 280 -2.80 -3.03 -32.07
N SER A 281 -2.61 -4.04 -31.22
CA SER A 281 -1.95 -3.87 -29.92
C SER A 281 -0.51 -3.39 -30.09
N ASP A 282 0.28 -4.01 -30.99
CA ASP A 282 1.65 -3.60 -31.31
C ASP A 282 1.72 -2.14 -31.75
N LEU A 283 0.80 -1.73 -32.63
CA LEU A 283 0.70 -0.33 -33.06
C LEU A 283 0.41 0.60 -31.88
N GLY A 284 -0.52 0.21 -30.99
CA GLY A 284 -0.81 0.95 -29.77
C GLY A 284 0.40 1.06 -28.82
N HIS A 285 1.27 0.04 -28.76
CA HIS A 285 2.53 0.12 -28.00
C HIS A 285 3.48 1.16 -28.60
N LEU A 286 3.60 1.23 -29.93
CA LEU A 286 4.40 2.24 -30.60
C LEU A 286 3.82 3.65 -30.36
N GLU A 287 2.51 3.83 -30.46
CA GLU A 287 1.84 5.12 -30.24
C GLU A 287 2.06 5.64 -28.82
N ARG A 288 2.07 4.77 -27.80
CA ARG A 288 2.38 5.17 -26.42
C ARG A 288 3.82 5.63 -26.23
N HIS A 289 4.78 4.99 -26.92
CA HIS A 289 6.20 5.28 -26.74
C HIS A 289 6.66 6.52 -27.54
N PHE A 290 6.16 6.68 -28.76
CA PHE A 290 6.61 7.72 -29.69
C PHE A 290 5.60 8.85 -29.89
N GLY A 291 4.37 8.73 -29.38
CA GLY A 291 3.28 9.66 -29.62
C GLY A 291 2.50 9.35 -30.90
N MET A 292 1.18 9.51 -30.83
CA MET A 292 0.25 9.14 -31.91
C MET A 292 0.56 9.85 -33.24
N GLU A 293 0.82 11.17 -33.19
CA GLU A 293 1.10 11.95 -34.40
C GLU A 293 2.42 11.55 -35.08
N GLN A 294 3.44 11.20 -34.30
CA GLN A 294 4.74 10.82 -34.82
C GLN A 294 4.71 9.42 -35.43
N VAL A 295 4.00 8.47 -34.81
CA VAL A 295 3.77 7.13 -35.37
C VAL A 295 2.95 7.20 -36.64
N GLN A 296 1.87 7.99 -36.67
CA GLN A 296 1.07 8.18 -37.89
C GLN A 296 1.87 8.83 -39.02
N SER A 297 2.70 9.82 -38.71
CA SER A 297 3.59 10.44 -39.70
C SER A 297 4.58 9.44 -40.31
N ILE A 298 5.21 8.60 -39.47
CA ILE A 298 6.13 7.54 -39.92
C ILE A 298 5.40 6.50 -40.79
N VAL A 299 4.22 6.06 -40.37
CA VAL A 299 3.41 5.10 -41.12
C VAL A 299 2.99 5.68 -42.47
N GLU A 300 2.57 6.94 -42.52
CA GLU A 300 2.11 7.58 -43.76
C GLU A 300 3.29 7.84 -44.72
N GLN A 301 4.44 8.28 -44.20
CA GLN A 301 5.68 8.37 -45.00
C GLN A 301 6.09 7.00 -45.55
N SER A 302 6.02 5.95 -44.73
CA SER A 302 6.32 4.57 -45.15
C SER A 302 5.35 4.06 -46.22
N LYS A 303 4.04 4.31 -46.10
CA LYS A 303 3.06 3.96 -47.14
C LYS A 303 3.33 4.68 -48.47
N VAL A 304 3.69 5.96 -48.43
CA VAL A 304 4.05 6.74 -49.63
C VAL A 304 5.30 6.15 -50.29
N LEU A 305 6.30 5.76 -49.49
CA LEU A 305 7.51 5.09 -49.98
C LEU A 305 7.20 3.70 -50.56
N GLU A 306 6.38 2.87 -49.89
CA GLU A 306 5.94 1.58 -50.42
C GLU A 306 5.16 1.72 -51.73
N GLN A 307 4.32 2.74 -51.85
CA GLN A 307 3.56 3.01 -53.06
C GLN A 307 4.46 3.52 -54.20
N ALA A 308 5.46 4.35 -53.89
CA ALA A 308 6.50 4.77 -54.82
C ALA A 308 7.39 3.60 -55.27
N GLU A 309 7.74 2.68 -54.36
CA GLU A 309 8.47 1.45 -54.70
C GLU A 309 7.64 0.49 -55.54
N ARG A 310 6.35 0.28 -55.21
CA ARG A 310 5.45 -0.56 -56.01
C ARG A 310 5.24 0.00 -57.42
N SER A 311 5.23 1.32 -57.57
CA SER A 311 5.14 1.97 -58.89
C SER A 311 6.47 1.93 -59.66
N ASN A 312 7.62 1.97 -58.99
CA ASN A 312 8.94 1.75 -59.61
C ASN A 312 9.22 0.27 -59.95
N LYS A 313 8.68 -0.68 -59.17
CA LYS A 313 8.77 -2.14 -59.40
C LYS A 313 7.75 -2.67 -60.41
N ARG A 314 6.75 -1.87 -60.82
CA ARG A 314 5.95 -2.19 -62.01
C ARG A 314 6.89 -2.11 -63.22
N PRO A 315 7.06 -3.21 -63.99
CA PRO A 315 7.92 -3.15 -65.16
C PRO A 315 7.39 -2.08 -66.10
N LYS A 316 8.24 -1.10 -66.46
CA LYS A 316 8.00 -0.22 -67.60
C LYS A 316 7.96 -1.11 -68.84
N ARG A 317 6.80 -1.66 -69.17
CA ARG A 317 6.52 -2.15 -70.52
C ARG A 317 6.57 -0.93 -71.43
N ALA A 318 7.76 -0.68 -71.98
CA ALA A 318 7.92 0.15 -73.15
C ALA A 318 6.93 -0.36 -74.20
N PHE A 319 5.97 0.47 -74.55
CA PHE A 319 5.16 0.27 -75.73
C PHE A 319 6.06 0.53 -76.94
N GLU A 320 6.77 -0.50 -77.40
CA GLU A 320 7.15 -0.56 -78.81
C GLU A 320 5.89 -0.98 -79.58
N MET A 321 5.20 0.03 -80.09
CA MET A 321 4.25 -0.16 -81.18
C MET A 321 5.05 -0.48 -82.44
N SER A 322 4.80 -1.63 -83.04
CA SER A 322 5.06 -1.84 -84.47
C SER A 322 3.83 -2.45 -85.12
N ARG A 323 3.51 -1.80 -86.24
CA ARG A 323 2.43 -1.98 -87.20
C ARG A 323 2.27 -3.40 -87.74
#